data_AF-A0A1X7T574-F1
#
_entry.id   AF-A0A1X7T574-F1
#
_cell.length_a   1.000
_cell.length_b   1.000
_cell.length_c   1.000
_cell.angle_alpha   90.00
_cell.angle_beta   90.00
_cell.angle_gamma   90.00
#
_symmetry.space_group_name_H-M   'P 1'
#
loop_
_entity.id
_entity.type
_entity.pdbx_description
1 polymer ?
#
loop_
_entity_poly.entity_id
_entity_poly.type
_entity_poly.pdbx_seq_one_letter_code
_entity_poly.pdbx_strand_id
1 'polypeptide(L)'
;MDVSPWSRLLMFPKCILLSPTVAGPRDWKVTLELVRDRLRLWEADRISNSSPSNHSDSKIRRCKRAVEDGQYRKAIQSLSSRGLAPDNNEPVWSTHQDINVTTSHRSLFAAIDKVSFSTLLSQAPDVRSRALVLSSSIPHSGDWLSVVPSRQLGLHFLDQEFWSCVQYWLGFSSGNSPPCAVCSSPLDPFGDHEAGCRGNWDLICCHDSLHDVLFSAAQSAALAPQKEMPSLIPGSCAQPANVFLPHGDGGRPAALDVTVISSLQVAMVADLAVIQGSALGVAEARKLSMHAAACHHFGVNFLPLAVEVLGGWSPSAVSIIRSIGRRLGQRIGRNPSVTCSHLFQHLSVSLWRGNAAMWVQQPSFASHIDGSL
;
A
#
# COMPACT_ATOMS: atom_id res chain seq x y z
N MET A 1 19.51 19.19 11.25
CA MET A 1 18.29 18.39 11.45
C MET A 1 18.71 17.03 11.96
N ASP A 2 18.12 16.58 13.06
CA ASP A 2 18.38 15.23 13.57
C ASP A 2 17.79 14.19 12.60
N VAL A 3 18.66 13.48 11.89
CA VAL A 3 18.30 12.47 10.89
C VAL A 3 17.97 11.12 11.56
N SER A 4 18.14 11.00 12.88
CA SER A 4 17.95 9.78 13.68
C SER A 4 16.52 9.19 13.60
N PRO A 5 15.43 9.98 13.70
CA PRO A 5 14.07 9.46 13.53
C PRO A 5 13.82 8.95 12.10
N TRP A 6 14.45 9.61 11.12
CA TRP A 6 14.30 9.35 9.69
C TRP A 6 15.10 8.15 9.22
N SER A 7 16.24 7.89 9.86
CA SER A 7 16.91 6.61 9.71
C SER A 7 15.96 5.48 10.10
N ARG A 8 15.12 5.64 11.13
CA ARG A 8 14.15 4.59 11.55
C ARG A 8 12.93 4.49 10.63
N LEU A 9 12.50 5.59 10.02
CA LEU A 9 11.37 5.62 9.08
C LEU A 9 11.76 5.13 7.67
N LEU A 10 12.97 5.45 7.21
CA LEU A 10 13.57 4.96 5.96
C LEU A 10 14.28 3.60 6.13
N MET A 11 14.56 3.17 7.37
CA MET A 11 14.96 1.79 7.75
C MET A 11 13.75 0.85 7.97
N PHE A 12 12.57 1.22 7.45
CA PHE A 12 11.50 0.27 7.11
C PHE A 12 11.57 -0.29 5.64
N PRO A 13 12.73 -0.52 4.98
CA PRO A 13 12.81 -0.97 3.60
C PRO A 13 12.70 -2.50 3.50
N LYS A 14 11.75 -3.09 4.23
CA LYS A 14 11.33 -4.48 4.02
C LYS A 14 9.83 -4.64 3.81
N CYS A 15 9.02 -3.63 4.12
CA CYS A 15 7.58 -3.70 3.90
C CYS A 15 7.17 -3.27 2.49
N ILE A 16 8.12 -2.82 1.66
CA ILE A 16 7.78 -2.10 0.44
C ILE A 16 8.66 -2.42 -0.79
N LEU A 17 9.94 -2.78 -0.66
CA LEU A 17 10.76 -3.16 -1.82
C LEU A 17 11.02 -4.67 -1.82
N LEU A 18 10.48 -5.35 -2.83
CA LEU A 18 10.87 -6.70 -3.21
C LEU A 18 12.40 -6.77 -3.31
N SER A 19 13.00 -7.73 -2.59
CA SER A 19 14.40 -8.09 -2.72
C SER A 19 14.71 -8.53 -4.16
N PRO A 20 15.65 -7.89 -4.87
CA PRO A 20 16.44 -8.58 -5.87
C PRO A 20 17.64 -9.20 -5.16
N THR A 21 17.82 -10.50 -5.41
CA THR A 21 19.11 -11.15 -5.32
C THR A 21 20.14 -10.38 -6.15
N VAL A 22 21.29 -9.99 -5.58
CA VAL A 22 22.66 -10.24 -6.09
C VAL A 22 23.73 -9.40 -5.34
N ALA A 23 24.80 -10.12 -5.00
CA ALA A 23 26.18 -9.80 -4.60
C ALA A 23 26.65 -8.35 -4.35
N GLY A 24 27.18 -8.09 -3.15
CA GLY A 24 28.08 -6.97 -2.83
C GLY A 24 28.16 -6.65 -1.33
N PRO A 25 29.33 -6.33 -0.74
CA PRO A 25 29.53 -6.40 0.70
C PRO A 25 29.07 -5.11 1.39
N ARG A 26 27.93 -5.17 2.07
CA ARG A 26 27.79 -4.45 3.35
C ARG A 26 28.01 -5.48 4.44
N ASP A 27 28.91 -5.16 5.37
CA ASP A 27 29.44 -6.12 6.32
C ASP A 27 28.37 -6.58 7.30
N TRP A 28 27.66 -7.63 6.90
CA TRP A 28 26.71 -8.38 7.71
C TRP A 28 27.32 -8.82 9.05
N LYS A 29 28.66 -8.87 9.17
CA LYS A 29 29.36 -9.12 10.44
C LYS A 29 29.15 -7.99 11.45
N VAL A 30 29.16 -6.72 11.04
CA VAL A 30 28.89 -5.56 11.92
C VAL A 30 27.44 -5.59 12.42
N THR A 31 26.51 -5.97 11.54
CA THR A 31 25.09 -6.16 11.93
C THR A 31 24.91 -7.36 12.85
N LEU A 32 25.67 -8.44 12.64
CA LEU A 32 25.68 -9.61 13.52
C LEU A 32 26.37 -9.38 14.85
N GLU A 33 27.40 -8.54 14.90
CA GLU A 33 28.08 -8.16 16.15
C GLU A 33 27.14 -7.35 17.03
N LEU A 34 26.43 -6.36 16.47
CA LEU A 34 25.39 -5.60 17.17
C LEU A 34 24.24 -6.48 17.69
N VAL A 35 23.84 -7.49 16.91
CA VAL A 35 22.82 -8.47 17.33
C VAL A 35 23.36 -9.44 18.38
N ARG A 36 24.60 -9.92 18.24
CA ARG A 36 25.27 -10.80 19.22
C ARG A 36 25.52 -10.10 20.54
N ASP A 37 25.93 -8.83 20.54
CA ASP A 37 26.19 -8.08 21.76
C ASP A 37 24.90 -7.77 22.51
N ARG A 38 23.80 -7.48 21.79
CA ARG A 38 22.47 -7.39 22.40
C ARG A 38 21.97 -8.72 22.97
N LEU A 39 22.23 -9.84 22.28
CA LEU A 39 21.89 -11.17 22.78
C LEU A 39 22.74 -11.58 23.99
N ARG A 40 24.01 -11.19 24.05
CA ARG A 40 24.90 -11.42 25.21
C ARG A 40 24.47 -10.62 26.44
N LEU A 41 24.08 -9.37 26.26
CA LEU A 41 23.50 -8.54 27.33
C LEU A 41 22.18 -9.13 27.84
N TRP A 42 21.41 -9.76 26.96
CA TRP A 42 20.15 -10.43 27.28
C TRP A 42 20.35 -11.82 27.93
N GLU A 43 21.41 -12.55 27.56
CA GLU A 43 21.80 -13.83 28.17
C GLU A 43 22.45 -13.63 29.55
N ALA A 44 23.21 -12.56 29.75
CA ALA A 44 23.76 -12.20 31.07
C ALA A 44 22.66 -11.99 32.12
N ASP A 45 21.49 -11.51 31.69
CA ASP A 45 20.31 -11.33 32.54
C ASP A 45 19.61 -12.66 32.88
N ARG A 46 19.77 -13.69 32.03
CA ARG A 46 19.20 -15.04 32.21
C ARG A 46 20.04 -16.00 33.03
N ILE A 47 21.35 -15.77 33.19
CA ILE A 47 22.21 -16.61 34.05
C ILE A 47 21.79 -16.55 35.54
N SER A 48 20.91 -15.61 35.90
CA SER A 48 20.26 -15.57 37.21
C SER A 48 19.25 -16.71 37.48
N ASN A 49 18.79 -17.48 36.47
CA ASN A 49 17.79 -18.52 36.72
C ASN A 49 17.91 -19.80 35.86
N SER A 50 18.39 -20.85 36.53
CA SER A 50 18.10 -22.29 36.39
C SER A 50 18.64 -23.10 35.19
N SER A 51 19.19 -24.28 35.53
CA SER A 51 19.97 -25.23 34.70
C SER A 51 19.13 -26.21 33.85
N PRO A 52 19.65 -26.75 32.72
CA PRO A 52 18.97 -27.77 31.91
C PRO A 52 19.62 -29.18 31.94
N SER A 53 18.83 -30.20 31.57
CA SER A 53 19.18 -31.64 31.56
C SER A 53 19.63 -32.20 30.19
N ASN A 54 20.31 -33.35 30.24
CA ASN A 54 21.37 -33.83 29.34
C ASN A 54 21.00 -34.55 28.01
N HIS A 55 19.78 -34.39 27.45
CA HIS A 55 19.41 -35.09 26.19
C HIS A 55 19.31 -34.19 24.93
N SER A 56 19.51 -32.87 25.04
CA SER A 56 19.38 -31.90 23.93
C SER A 56 20.64 -31.74 23.06
N ASP A 57 21.77 -32.30 23.50
CA ASP A 57 23.09 -31.84 23.07
C ASP A 57 23.52 -32.35 21.68
N SER A 58 23.18 -33.58 21.30
CA SER A 58 23.60 -34.16 20.01
C SER A 58 22.93 -33.51 18.79
N LYS A 59 21.71 -33.00 18.94
CA LYS A 59 20.94 -32.36 17.86
C LYS A 59 21.18 -30.86 17.78
N ILE A 60 21.45 -30.18 18.91
CA ILE A 60 21.98 -28.82 18.93
C ILE A 60 23.34 -28.78 18.21
N ARG A 61 24.21 -29.76 18.45
CA ARG A 61 25.48 -29.91 17.71
C ARG A 61 25.29 -30.16 16.21
N ARG A 62 24.18 -30.77 15.79
CA ARG A 62 23.85 -30.98 14.36
C ARG A 62 23.27 -29.72 13.72
N CYS A 63 22.44 -28.98 14.44
CA CYS A 63 21.95 -27.67 14.04
C CYS A 63 23.09 -26.66 13.90
N LYS A 64 24.00 -26.61 14.88
CA LYS A 64 25.19 -25.76 14.85
C LYS A 64 26.08 -26.04 13.63
N ARG A 65 26.38 -27.31 13.36
CA ARG A 65 27.11 -27.71 12.14
C ARG A 65 26.37 -27.31 10.85
N ALA A 66 25.05 -27.50 10.78
CA ALA A 66 24.28 -27.08 9.60
C ALA A 66 24.25 -25.56 9.40
N VAL A 67 24.38 -24.76 10.47
CA VAL A 67 24.52 -23.31 10.40
C VAL A 67 25.93 -22.91 9.96
N GLU A 68 26.96 -23.58 10.49
CA GLU A 68 28.37 -23.38 10.10
C GLU A 68 28.59 -23.71 8.61
N ASP A 69 27.91 -24.74 8.10
CA ASP A 69 27.95 -25.16 6.69
C ASP A 69 27.02 -24.34 5.78
N GLY A 70 26.32 -23.32 6.30
CA GLY A 70 25.41 -22.45 5.53
C GLY A 70 24.09 -23.12 5.08
N GLN A 71 23.75 -24.29 5.62
CA GLN A 71 22.56 -25.08 5.27
C GLN A 71 21.37 -24.76 6.20
N TYR A 72 20.95 -23.50 6.21
CA TYR A 72 19.93 -22.96 7.13
C TYR A 72 18.58 -23.66 7.07
N ARG A 73 18.17 -24.18 5.90
CA ARG A 73 16.92 -24.94 5.73
C ARG A 73 16.93 -26.25 6.52
N LYS A 74 18.08 -26.93 6.59
CA LYS A 74 18.25 -28.17 7.36
C LYS A 74 18.36 -27.89 8.86
N ALA A 75 18.98 -26.77 9.24
CA ALA A 75 19.03 -26.32 10.63
C ALA A 75 17.61 -26.05 11.17
N ILE A 76 16.77 -25.36 10.40
CA ILE A 76 15.37 -25.08 10.73
C ILE A 76 14.55 -26.38 10.79
N GLN A 77 14.70 -27.28 9.81
CA GLN A 77 14.00 -28.56 9.79
C GLN A 77 14.39 -29.47 10.97
N SER A 78 15.66 -29.41 11.42
CA SER A 78 16.13 -30.12 12.61
C SER A 78 15.50 -29.59 13.90
N LEU A 79 15.14 -28.30 13.95
CA LEU A 79 14.47 -27.66 15.08
C LEU A 79 12.94 -27.90 15.07
N SER A 80 12.31 -27.91 13.90
CA SER A 80 10.86 -28.10 13.76
C SER A 80 10.38 -29.53 14.00
N SER A 81 11.22 -30.55 13.82
CA SER A 81 10.85 -31.97 13.82
C SER A 81 10.34 -32.58 15.15
N ARG A 82 10.14 -31.80 16.23
CA ARG A 82 9.59 -32.32 17.49
C ARG A 82 8.67 -31.39 18.29
N GLY A 83 7.92 -30.49 17.64
CA GLY A 83 6.80 -29.80 18.32
C GLY A 83 7.23 -28.78 19.40
N LEU A 84 8.34 -28.07 19.19
CA LEU A 84 8.70 -26.85 19.95
C LEU A 84 7.99 -25.58 19.43
N ALA A 85 7.12 -25.72 18.43
CA ALA A 85 6.25 -24.66 17.92
C ALA A 85 4.80 -25.07 18.20
N PRO A 86 3.97 -24.23 18.87
CA PRO A 86 2.56 -24.51 19.03
C PRO A 86 1.81 -24.35 17.70
N ASP A 87 0.74 -25.12 17.53
CA ASP A 87 -0.17 -25.03 16.40
C ASP A 87 -1.00 -23.73 16.46
N ASN A 88 -0.88 -22.93 15.39
CA ASN A 88 -1.85 -22.03 14.74
C ASN A 88 -2.90 -21.23 15.55
N ASN A 89 -2.74 -21.01 16.86
CA ASN A 89 -3.48 -19.95 17.54
C ASN A 89 -2.69 -18.64 17.43
N GLU A 90 -3.21 -17.68 16.66
CA GLU A 90 -2.65 -16.32 16.61
C GLU A 90 -2.57 -15.73 18.03
N PRO A 91 -1.38 -15.49 18.59
CA PRO A 91 -1.25 -14.79 19.84
C PRO A 91 -1.54 -13.30 19.62
N VAL A 92 -2.29 -12.69 20.54
CA VAL A 92 -2.50 -11.24 20.55
C VAL A 92 -1.23 -10.58 21.09
N TRP A 93 -0.40 -10.02 20.21
CA TRP A 93 0.80 -9.26 20.60
C TRP A 93 0.47 -7.77 20.74
N SER A 94 0.54 -7.26 21.97
CA SER A 94 0.26 -5.87 22.33
C SER A 94 1.52 -5.03 22.53
N THR A 95 2.63 -5.62 22.95
CA THR A 95 3.89 -4.91 23.21
C THR A 95 5.10 -5.65 22.63
N HIS A 96 6.22 -4.95 22.42
CA HIS A 96 7.47 -5.55 21.94
C HIS A 96 8.02 -6.65 22.87
N GLN A 97 7.63 -6.65 24.15
CA GLN A 97 8.05 -7.63 25.16
C GLN A 97 7.31 -8.97 25.05
N ASP A 98 6.16 -9.01 24.36
CA ASP A 98 5.29 -10.19 24.22
C ASP A 98 5.69 -11.11 23.04
N ILE A 99 6.72 -10.73 22.28
CA ILE A 99 7.12 -11.41 21.05
C ILE A 99 7.98 -12.63 21.38
N ASN A 100 7.42 -13.84 21.30
CA ASN A 100 8.14 -15.09 21.52
C ASN A 100 8.92 -15.53 20.26
N VAL A 101 10.22 -15.83 20.42
CA VAL A 101 11.22 -16.07 19.37
C VAL A 101 11.02 -17.41 18.61
N THR A 102 10.07 -18.25 19.01
CA THR A 102 9.74 -19.52 18.33
C THR A 102 8.93 -19.36 17.03
N THR A 103 8.62 -18.13 16.62
CA THR A 103 7.84 -17.81 15.41
C THR A 103 8.65 -17.77 14.12
N SER A 104 7.98 -18.04 12.99
CA SER A 104 8.56 -17.84 11.66
C SER A 104 9.04 -16.39 11.47
N HIS A 105 10.09 -16.16 10.68
CA HIS A 105 10.59 -14.81 10.35
C HIS A 105 9.50 -13.87 9.84
N ARG A 106 8.52 -14.40 9.08
CA ARG A 106 7.37 -13.65 8.59
C ARG A 106 6.45 -13.20 9.73
N SER A 107 6.16 -14.09 10.67
CA SER A 107 5.31 -13.80 11.84
C SER A 107 5.97 -12.78 12.77
N LEU A 108 7.29 -12.85 12.94
CA LEU A 108 8.06 -11.87 13.72
C LEU A 108 7.96 -10.46 13.10
N PHE A 109 8.18 -10.32 11.79
CA PHE A 109 8.03 -9.02 11.13
C PHE A 109 6.60 -8.49 11.20
N ALA A 110 5.60 -9.34 10.97
CA ALA A 110 4.21 -8.92 11.10
C ALA A 110 3.89 -8.39 12.51
N ALA A 111 4.45 -9.00 13.56
CA ALA A 111 4.30 -8.52 14.92
C ALA A 111 5.02 -7.18 15.14
N ILE A 112 6.25 -7.03 14.65
CA ILE A 112 7.00 -5.76 14.72
C ILE A 112 6.23 -4.65 14.00
N ASP A 113 5.77 -4.90 12.77
CA ASP A 113 5.02 -3.93 11.96
C ASP A 113 3.74 -3.49 12.68
N LYS A 114 3.01 -4.42 13.30
CA LYS A 114 1.80 -4.12 14.08
C LYS A 114 2.09 -3.23 15.30
N VAL A 115 3.16 -3.52 16.05
CA VAL A 115 3.53 -2.71 17.22
C VAL A 115 4.06 -1.34 16.79
N SER A 116 4.88 -1.27 15.74
CA SER A 116 5.37 -0.02 15.17
C SER A 116 4.23 0.85 14.65
N PHE A 117 3.26 0.27 13.94
CA PHE A 117 2.06 0.97 13.51
C PHE A 117 1.26 1.53 14.69
N SER A 118 1.02 0.71 15.71
CA SER A 118 0.30 1.14 16.92
C SER A 118 1.03 2.28 17.65
N THR A 119 2.36 2.21 17.71
CA THR A 119 3.21 3.24 18.30
C THR A 119 3.12 4.54 17.51
N LEU A 120 3.30 4.50 16.18
CA LEU A 120 3.16 5.65 15.28
C LEU A 120 1.80 6.32 15.42
N LEU A 121 0.74 5.52 15.50
CA LEU A 121 -0.62 6.02 15.63
C LEU A 121 -0.87 6.68 17.00
N SER A 122 -0.29 6.14 18.07
CA SER A 122 -0.39 6.70 19.44
C SER A 122 0.46 7.96 19.65
N GLN A 123 1.55 8.09 18.90
CA GLN A 123 2.51 9.20 18.99
C GLN A 123 2.31 10.24 17.88
N ALA A 124 1.24 10.11 17.08
CA ALA A 124 0.96 11.05 16.01
C ALA A 124 0.81 12.48 16.59
N PRO A 125 1.59 13.47 16.09
CA PRO A 125 1.65 14.80 16.68
C PRO A 125 0.37 15.63 16.47
N ASP A 126 -0.42 15.29 15.46
CA ASP A 126 -1.62 16.03 15.07
C ASP A 126 -2.62 15.14 14.33
N VAL A 127 -3.83 15.68 14.10
CA VAL A 127 -4.95 15.00 13.45
C VAL A 127 -4.60 14.55 12.03
N ARG A 128 -3.91 15.40 11.26
CA ARG A 128 -3.51 15.09 9.88
C ARG A 128 -2.47 13.97 9.87
N SER A 129 -1.45 14.02 10.72
CA SER A 129 -0.44 12.96 10.82
C SER A 129 -1.07 11.62 11.17
N ARG A 130 -2.07 11.62 12.08
CA ARG A 130 -2.82 10.42 12.44
C ARG A 130 -3.65 9.89 11.27
N ALA A 131 -4.32 10.78 10.53
CA ALA A 131 -5.07 10.44 9.32
C ALA A 131 -4.17 9.87 8.21
N LEU A 132 -2.99 10.46 8.00
CA LEU A 132 -1.99 9.98 7.04
C LEU A 132 -1.57 8.54 7.35
N VAL A 133 -1.23 8.23 8.60
CA VAL A 133 -0.87 6.86 9.02
C VAL A 133 -2.02 5.88 8.80
N LEU A 134 -3.26 6.27 9.11
CA LEU A 134 -4.44 5.43 8.89
C LEU A 134 -4.72 5.20 7.40
N SER A 135 -4.58 6.21 6.56
CA SER A 135 -4.79 6.10 5.11
C SER A 135 -3.70 5.27 4.42
N SER A 136 -2.43 5.50 4.75
CA SER A 136 -1.30 4.74 4.19
C SER A 136 -1.27 3.27 4.60
N SER A 137 -2.03 2.89 5.64
CA SER A 137 -2.17 1.50 6.10
C SER A 137 -3.37 0.76 5.51
N ILE A 138 -4.19 1.41 4.69
CA ILE A 138 -5.24 0.73 3.92
C ILE A 138 -4.55 -0.24 2.92
N PRO A 139 -5.09 -1.46 2.72
CA PRO A 139 -4.53 -2.37 1.73
C PRO A 139 -4.38 -1.72 0.35
N HIS A 140 -3.26 -2.00 -0.31
CA HIS A 140 -2.86 -1.49 -1.63
C HIS A 140 -2.40 -0.02 -1.70
N SER A 141 -2.43 0.75 -0.60
CA SER A 141 -1.89 2.13 -0.57
C SER A 141 -0.43 2.22 -1.01
N GLY A 142 0.42 1.31 -0.53
CA GLY A 142 1.87 1.30 -0.79
C GLY A 142 2.32 0.51 -2.01
N ASP A 143 1.42 0.01 -2.85
CA ASP A 143 1.78 -0.94 -3.92
C ASP A 143 2.75 -0.32 -4.94
N TRP A 144 2.67 0.99 -5.20
CA TRP A 144 3.55 1.75 -6.10
C TRP A 144 5.04 1.63 -5.75
N LEU A 145 5.37 1.50 -4.47
CA LEU A 145 6.75 1.42 -4.02
C LEU A 145 7.35 0.01 -4.21
N SER A 146 6.52 -1.00 -4.47
CA SER A 146 6.97 -2.38 -4.75
C SER A 146 7.13 -2.68 -6.24
N VAL A 147 6.84 -1.71 -7.10
CA VAL A 147 6.82 -1.86 -8.55
C VAL A 147 8.22 -1.81 -9.11
N VAL A 148 8.51 -2.68 -10.07
CA VAL A 148 9.73 -2.58 -10.88
C VAL A 148 9.55 -1.43 -11.90
N PRO A 149 10.37 -0.36 -11.84
CA PRO A 149 10.22 0.76 -12.76
C PRO A 149 10.45 0.31 -14.21
N SER A 150 9.48 0.60 -15.08
CA SER A 150 9.58 0.28 -16.51
C SER A 150 8.95 1.39 -17.35
N ARG A 151 9.75 2.03 -18.21
CA ARG A 151 9.24 3.07 -19.12
C ARG A 151 8.32 2.49 -20.19
N GLN A 152 8.67 1.31 -20.72
CA GLN A 152 7.89 0.63 -21.75
C GLN A 152 6.50 0.23 -21.28
N LEU A 153 6.35 -0.10 -19.99
CA LEU A 153 5.08 -0.48 -19.39
C LEU A 153 4.36 0.70 -18.71
N GLY A 154 4.91 1.92 -18.77
CA GLY A 154 4.33 3.07 -18.07
C GLY A 154 4.36 2.94 -16.55
N LEU A 155 5.30 2.18 -15.99
CA LEU A 155 5.47 1.92 -14.54
C LEU A 155 6.62 2.75 -13.91
N HIS A 156 7.23 3.64 -14.68
CA HIS A 156 8.33 4.51 -14.24
C HIS A 156 7.81 5.88 -13.82
N PHE A 157 8.33 6.43 -12.72
CA PHE A 157 8.15 7.82 -12.33
C PHE A 157 9.33 8.66 -12.82
N LEU A 158 9.08 9.88 -13.27
CA LEU A 158 10.14 10.87 -13.42
C LEU A 158 10.71 11.23 -12.05
N ASP A 159 11.95 11.73 -12.01
CA ASP A 159 12.63 12.01 -10.74
C ASP A 159 11.80 12.97 -9.86
N GLN A 160 11.31 14.06 -10.44
CA GLN A 160 10.47 15.02 -9.71
C GLN A 160 9.13 14.42 -9.27
N GLU A 161 8.51 13.57 -10.10
CA GLU A 161 7.27 12.88 -9.72
C GLU A 161 7.50 11.98 -8.51
N PHE A 162 8.56 11.17 -8.54
CA PHE A 162 8.90 10.25 -7.47
C PHE A 162 9.21 11.01 -6.17
N TRP A 163 9.97 12.10 -6.25
CA TRP A 163 10.26 12.94 -5.09
C TRP A 163 8.99 13.51 -4.46
N SER A 164 8.08 14.08 -5.25
CA SER A 164 6.80 14.60 -4.73
C SER A 164 5.95 13.51 -4.12
N CYS A 165 5.90 12.31 -4.73
CA CYS A 165 5.19 11.16 -4.17
C CYS A 165 5.75 10.74 -2.81
N VAL A 166 7.08 10.61 -2.71
CA VAL A 166 7.75 10.25 -1.45
C VAL A 166 7.55 11.33 -0.39
N GLN A 167 7.64 12.61 -0.76
CA GLN A 167 7.39 13.72 0.15
C GLN A 167 5.99 13.67 0.74
N TYR A 168 4.97 13.53 -0.11
CA TYR A 168 3.58 13.44 0.32
C TYR A 168 3.33 12.19 1.18
N TRP A 169 3.82 11.02 0.74
CA TRP A 169 3.71 9.76 1.47
C TRP A 169 4.29 9.82 2.88
N LEU A 170 5.39 10.56 3.06
CA LEU A 170 6.06 10.75 4.33
C LEU A 170 5.49 11.91 5.16
N GLY A 171 4.56 12.68 4.62
CA GLY A 171 3.98 13.85 5.28
C GLY A 171 4.96 15.02 5.39
N PHE A 172 5.92 15.13 4.47
CA PHE A 172 6.82 16.27 4.44
C PHE A 172 6.11 17.52 3.95
N SER A 173 6.33 18.61 4.67
CA SER A 173 5.86 19.92 4.23
C SER A 173 6.79 20.50 3.16
N SER A 174 6.20 21.00 2.07
CA SER A 174 6.90 21.73 1.01
C SER A 174 7.10 23.22 1.33
N GLY A 175 6.73 23.67 2.54
CA GLY A 175 6.85 25.06 2.99
C GLY A 175 5.62 25.91 2.63
N ASN A 176 5.81 27.24 2.59
CA ASN A 176 4.73 28.16 2.24
C ASN A 176 4.53 28.20 0.72
N SER A 177 3.34 27.82 0.27
CA SER A 177 2.95 27.90 -1.14
C SER A 177 2.05 29.11 -1.41
N PRO A 178 2.11 29.71 -2.62
CA PRO A 178 1.12 30.69 -3.05
C PRO A 178 -0.29 30.09 -3.05
N PRO A 179 -1.37 30.88 -3.13
CA PRO A 179 -2.72 30.34 -3.28
C PRO A 179 -2.85 29.42 -4.49
N CYS A 180 -3.79 28.49 -4.45
CA CYS A 180 -4.03 27.54 -5.54
C CYS A 180 -4.22 28.29 -6.86
N ALA A 181 -3.40 27.99 -7.88
CA ALA A 181 -3.50 28.64 -9.19
C ALA A 181 -4.85 28.40 -9.90
N VAL A 182 -5.59 27.37 -9.46
CA VAL A 182 -6.82 26.91 -10.11
C VAL A 182 -8.08 27.44 -9.44
N CYS A 183 -8.16 27.38 -8.11
CA CYS A 183 -9.36 27.80 -7.37
C CYS A 183 -9.12 28.99 -6.41
N SER A 184 -7.89 29.50 -6.36
CA SER A 184 -7.46 30.62 -5.49
C SER A 184 -7.62 30.39 -3.99
N SER A 185 -7.95 29.18 -3.55
CA SER A 185 -8.00 28.84 -2.13
C SER A 185 -6.60 28.79 -1.53
N PRO A 186 -6.43 29.08 -0.23
CA PRO A 186 -5.18 28.87 0.47
C PRO A 186 -4.72 27.41 0.36
N LEU A 187 -3.44 27.20 0.07
CA LEU A 187 -2.83 25.87 0.06
C LEU A 187 -2.37 25.51 1.47
N ASP A 188 -2.57 24.25 1.84
CA ASP A 188 -1.89 23.69 2.99
C ASP A 188 -0.43 23.39 2.62
N PRO A 189 0.48 23.38 3.60
CA PRO A 189 1.90 23.25 3.32
C PRO A 189 2.32 21.80 3.01
N PHE A 190 1.37 20.88 2.84
CA PHE A 190 1.60 19.46 2.56
C PHE A 190 1.05 18.99 1.21
N GLY A 191 0.28 19.80 0.49
CA GLY A 191 -0.28 19.44 -0.81
C GLY A 191 -1.64 18.72 -0.78
N ASP A 192 -2.37 18.75 0.34
CA ASP A 192 -3.66 18.06 0.50
C ASP A 192 -4.78 18.70 -0.32
N HIS A 193 -4.76 20.03 -0.42
CA HIS A 193 -5.67 20.79 -1.25
C HIS A 193 -5.47 20.45 -2.72
N GLU A 194 -4.24 20.46 -3.20
CA GLU A 194 -3.89 20.17 -4.59
C GLU A 194 -4.36 18.78 -5.01
N ALA A 195 -4.15 17.78 -4.13
CA ALA A 195 -4.60 16.41 -4.37
C ALA A 195 -6.14 16.27 -4.46
N GLY A 196 -6.91 17.24 -3.97
CA GLY A 196 -8.37 17.24 -3.98
C GLY A 196 -9.03 18.38 -4.77
N CYS A 197 -8.24 19.24 -5.42
CA CYS A 197 -8.76 20.49 -6.01
C CYS A 197 -9.61 20.18 -7.24
N ARG A 198 -10.92 20.42 -7.13
CA ARG A 198 -11.90 20.09 -8.19
C ARG A 198 -11.82 20.97 -9.43
N GLY A 199 -11.17 22.13 -9.34
CA GLY A 199 -10.92 22.94 -10.53
C GLY A 199 -9.81 22.37 -11.40
N ASN A 200 -9.00 21.43 -10.88
CA ASN A 200 -7.84 20.93 -11.58
C ASN A 200 -8.22 19.84 -12.58
N TRP A 201 -7.87 20.06 -13.85
CA TRP A 201 -8.02 19.05 -14.91
C TRP A 201 -7.25 17.78 -14.55
N ASP A 202 -6.10 17.90 -13.88
CA ASP A 202 -5.26 16.75 -13.52
C ASP A 202 -5.99 15.69 -12.68
N LEU A 203 -6.97 16.07 -11.86
CA LEU A 203 -7.78 15.11 -11.10
C LEU A 203 -8.63 14.24 -12.04
N ILE A 204 -9.13 14.83 -13.13
CA ILE A 204 -9.83 14.13 -14.20
C ILE A 204 -8.84 13.22 -14.96
N CYS A 205 -7.66 13.72 -15.34
CA CYS A 205 -6.58 12.90 -15.92
C CYS A 205 -6.26 11.66 -15.06
N CYS A 206 -6.14 11.86 -13.75
CA CYS A 206 -5.82 10.82 -12.79
C CYS A 206 -6.91 9.75 -12.75
N HIS A 207 -8.17 10.19 -12.63
CA HIS A 207 -9.35 9.32 -12.71
C HIS A 207 -9.38 8.53 -14.02
N ASP A 208 -9.21 9.20 -15.17
CA ASP A 208 -9.28 8.58 -16.49
C ASP A 208 -8.17 7.56 -16.69
N SER A 209 -6.97 7.84 -16.16
CA SER A 209 -5.84 6.91 -16.19
C SER A 209 -6.13 5.62 -15.40
N LEU A 210 -6.78 5.71 -14.24
CA LEU A 210 -7.17 4.54 -13.45
C LEU A 210 -8.24 3.71 -14.17
N HIS A 211 -9.25 4.39 -14.69
CA HIS A 211 -10.27 3.79 -15.52
C HIS A 211 -9.66 3.04 -16.71
N ASP A 212 -8.69 3.63 -17.41
CA ASP A 212 -8.04 3.04 -18.59
C ASP A 212 -7.23 1.79 -18.25
N VAL A 213 -6.55 1.78 -17.11
CA VAL A 213 -5.86 0.57 -16.60
C VAL A 213 -6.87 -0.55 -16.34
N LEU A 214 -8.00 -0.25 -15.69
CA LEU A 214 -9.05 -1.24 -15.42
C LEU A 214 -9.68 -1.75 -16.72
N PHE A 215 -9.95 -0.87 -17.67
CA PHE A 215 -10.49 -1.22 -18.98
C PHE A 215 -9.55 -2.18 -19.73
N SER A 216 -8.26 -1.84 -19.80
CA SER A 216 -7.25 -2.68 -20.46
C SER A 216 -7.11 -4.04 -19.79
N ALA A 217 -7.13 -4.07 -18.45
CA ALA A 217 -7.09 -5.31 -17.69
C ALA A 217 -8.34 -6.18 -17.93
N ALA A 218 -9.53 -5.58 -17.95
CA ALA A 218 -10.79 -6.27 -18.26
C ALA A 218 -10.83 -6.80 -19.70
N GLN A 219 -10.29 -6.04 -20.66
CA GLN A 219 -10.18 -6.47 -22.05
C GLN A 219 -9.22 -7.66 -22.18
N SER A 220 -8.07 -7.57 -21.51
CA SER A 220 -7.10 -8.65 -21.41
C SER A 220 -7.67 -9.87 -20.68
N ALA A 221 -8.63 -9.70 -19.77
CA ALA A 221 -9.37 -10.76 -19.10
C ALA A 221 -10.56 -11.34 -19.90
N ALA A 222 -10.77 -10.91 -21.14
CA ALA A 222 -11.87 -11.35 -22.02
C ALA A 222 -13.27 -10.95 -21.53
N LEU A 223 -13.39 -9.87 -20.75
CA LEU A 223 -14.66 -9.44 -20.18
C LEU A 223 -15.50 -8.58 -21.12
N ALA A 224 -15.00 -8.37 -22.35
CA ALA A 224 -15.62 -7.50 -23.36
C ALA A 224 -16.04 -6.13 -22.80
N PRO A 225 -15.14 -5.41 -22.09
CA PRO A 225 -15.50 -4.13 -21.49
C PRO A 225 -15.86 -3.11 -22.57
N GLN A 226 -16.74 -2.18 -22.22
CA GLN A 226 -17.09 -1.02 -23.03
C GLN A 226 -16.78 0.25 -22.23
N LYS A 227 -16.10 1.21 -22.85
CA LYS A 227 -15.91 2.53 -22.25
C LYS A 227 -17.18 3.32 -22.43
N GLU A 228 -17.56 4.09 -21.41
CA GLU A 228 -18.41 5.25 -21.63
C GLU A 228 -19.76 4.93 -22.31
N MET A 229 -20.37 3.78 -21.99
CA MET A 229 -21.56 3.29 -22.69
C MET A 229 -22.72 4.31 -22.60
N PRO A 230 -23.11 4.96 -23.72
CA PRO A 230 -24.22 5.90 -23.70
C PRO A 230 -25.54 5.16 -23.49
N SER A 231 -26.50 5.84 -22.87
CA SER A 231 -27.87 5.34 -22.67
C SER A 231 -27.98 4.07 -21.84
N LEU A 232 -27.03 3.81 -20.92
CA LEU A 232 -27.14 2.70 -19.96
C LEU A 232 -28.47 2.76 -19.18
N ILE A 233 -28.94 3.98 -18.91
CA ILE A 233 -30.23 4.28 -18.33
C ILE A 233 -31.09 4.91 -19.44
N PRO A 234 -32.03 4.18 -20.05
CA PRO A 234 -32.94 4.71 -21.07
C PRO A 234 -33.63 5.99 -20.62
N GLY A 235 -33.59 7.03 -21.47
CA GLY A 235 -34.18 8.33 -21.18
C GLY A 235 -33.34 9.23 -20.26
N SER A 236 -32.13 8.81 -19.89
CA SER A 236 -31.19 9.62 -19.11
C SER A 236 -29.94 9.96 -19.93
N CYS A 237 -29.44 11.19 -19.77
CA CYS A 237 -28.11 11.57 -20.23
C CYS A 237 -27.01 11.16 -19.23
N ALA A 238 -27.37 10.51 -18.11
CA ALA A 238 -26.39 10.07 -17.14
C ALA A 238 -25.52 8.95 -17.72
N GLN A 239 -24.22 9.07 -17.51
CA GLN A 239 -23.22 8.09 -17.89
C GLN A 239 -22.58 7.54 -16.61
N PRO A 240 -23.25 6.60 -15.94
CA PRO A 240 -22.85 6.16 -14.61
C PRO A 240 -21.61 5.27 -14.64
N ALA A 241 -21.22 4.69 -15.78
CA ALA A 241 -20.11 3.75 -15.87
C ALA A 241 -18.91 4.38 -16.58
N ASN A 242 -17.73 4.31 -15.95
CA ASN A 242 -16.48 4.50 -16.69
C ASN A 242 -16.19 3.21 -17.49
N VAL A 243 -16.16 2.06 -16.81
CA VAL A 243 -16.09 0.73 -17.44
C VAL A 243 -17.43 0.02 -17.31
N PHE A 244 -18.02 -0.37 -18.43
CA PHE A 244 -19.15 -1.30 -18.45
C PHE A 244 -18.68 -2.72 -18.78
N LEU A 245 -19.11 -3.69 -17.98
CA LEU A 245 -18.89 -5.12 -18.21
C LEU A 245 -20.23 -5.78 -18.59
N PRO A 246 -20.42 -6.26 -19.82
CA PRO A 246 -21.67 -6.89 -20.23
C PRO A 246 -21.95 -8.19 -19.46
N HIS A 247 -20.89 -8.89 -19.05
CA HIS A 247 -20.96 -10.15 -18.32
C HIS A 247 -20.14 -10.06 -17.02
N GLY A 248 -20.69 -9.34 -16.04
CA GLY A 248 -20.11 -9.22 -14.70
C GLY A 248 -20.18 -10.51 -13.89
N ASP A 249 -20.00 -10.40 -12.58
CA ASP A 249 -20.16 -11.55 -11.68
C ASP A 249 -21.62 -12.04 -11.67
N GLY A 250 -21.80 -13.36 -11.73
CA GLY A 250 -23.13 -13.98 -11.82
C GLY A 250 -23.85 -13.78 -13.16
N GLY A 251 -23.14 -13.33 -14.20
CA GLY A 251 -23.70 -13.14 -15.54
C GLY A 251 -24.55 -11.87 -15.71
N ARG A 252 -24.66 -11.02 -14.68
CA ARG A 252 -25.33 -9.72 -14.79
C ARG A 252 -24.39 -8.64 -15.31
N PRO A 253 -24.87 -7.69 -16.13
CA PRO A 253 -24.07 -6.55 -16.52
C PRO A 253 -23.67 -5.70 -15.31
N ALA A 254 -22.50 -5.10 -15.36
CA ALA A 254 -21.97 -4.26 -14.29
C ALA A 254 -21.44 -2.92 -14.82
N ALA A 255 -21.84 -1.84 -14.16
CA ALA A 255 -21.36 -0.49 -14.36
C ALA A 255 -20.33 -0.17 -13.27
N LEU A 256 -19.06 -0.09 -13.65
CA LEU A 256 -17.96 0.23 -12.75
C LEU A 256 -17.66 1.72 -12.86
N ASP A 257 -17.56 2.38 -11.71
CA ASP A 257 -17.38 3.82 -11.62
C ASP A 257 -16.27 4.15 -10.62
N VAL A 258 -15.09 4.50 -11.13
CA VAL A 258 -13.92 4.91 -10.36
C VAL A 258 -14.21 6.26 -9.71
N THR A 259 -13.82 6.40 -8.45
CA THR A 259 -13.85 7.69 -7.77
C THR A 259 -12.62 7.84 -6.90
N VAL A 260 -11.90 8.94 -7.11
CA VAL A 260 -10.74 9.31 -6.28
C VAL A 260 -11.24 10.29 -5.21
N ILE A 261 -10.90 10.05 -3.94
CA ILE A 261 -11.19 10.97 -2.85
C ILE A 261 -9.92 11.41 -2.14
N SER A 262 -9.75 12.73 -1.98
CA SER A 262 -8.72 13.28 -1.11
C SER A 262 -9.16 13.09 0.34
N SER A 263 -8.55 12.12 1.02
CA SER A 263 -8.90 11.75 2.40
C SER A 263 -8.29 12.70 3.44
N LEU A 264 -7.24 13.45 3.06
CA LEU A 264 -6.55 14.42 3.91
C LEU A 264 -7.08 15.85 3.79
N GLN A 265 -8.05 16.10 2.90
CA GLN A 265 -8.71 17.41 2.83
C GLN A 265 -9.46 17.74 4.13
N VAL A 266 -9.63 19.03 4.40
CA VAL A 266 -10.25 19.56 5.65
C VAL A 266 -11.59 18.90 5.99
N ALA A 267 -12.42 18.61 4.99
CA ALA A 267 -13.74 18.01 5.20
C ALA A 267 -13.71 16.54 5.68
N MET A 268 -12.59 15.83 5.51
CA MET A 268 -12.48 14.38 5.72
C MET A 268 -11.47 14.01 6.81
N VAL A 269 -10.46 14.86 7.02
CA VAL A 269 -9.29 14.55 7.84
C VAL A 269 -9.63 14.18 9.29
N ALA A 270 -10.63 14.84 9.87
CA ALA A 270 -11.06 14.57 11.25
C ALA A 270 -11.69 13.18 11.39
N ASP A 271 -12.57 12.80 10.46
CA ASP A 271 -13.21 11.49 10.47
C ASP A 271 -12.20 10.38 10.13
N LEU A 272 -11.33 10.59 9.15
CA LEU A 272 -10.26 9.65 8.80
C LEU A 272 -9.29 9.44 9.96
N ALA A 273 -9.00 10.51 10.71
CA ALA A 273 -8.18 10.42 11.91
C ALA A 273 -8.84 9.57 13.00
N VAL A 274 -10.10 9.14 12.90
CA VAL A 274 -10.73 8.23 13.88
C VAL A 274 -11.00 6.87 13.26
N ILE A 275 -11.54 6.85 12.05
CA ILE A 275 -12.03 5.68 11.34
C ILE A 275 -11.26 5.53 10.04
N GLN A 276 -10.38 4.53 9.97
CA GLN A 276 -9.65 4.19 8.75
C GLN A 276 -10.63 3.94 7.59
N GLY A 277 -10.38 4.57 6.44
CA GLY A 277 -11.20 4.41 5.24
C GLY A 277 -12.59 5.07 5.32
N SER A 278 -12.83 5.97 6.29
CA SER A 278 -14.09 6.74 6.35
C SER A 278 -14.36 7.51 5.06
N ALA A 279 -13.32 8.03 4.42
CA ALA A 279 -13.44 8.75 3.15
C ALA A 279 -13.90 7.84 2.00
N LEU A 280 -13.41 6.60 1.95
CA LEU A 280 -13.87 5.61 0.98
C LEU A 280 -15.38 5.36 1.12
N GLY A 281 -15.86 5.19 2.36
CA GLY A 281 -17.29 4.99 2.63
C GLY A 281 -18.16 6.16 2.17
N VAL A 282 -17.69 7.40 2.38
CA VAL A 282 -18.38 8.61 1.90
C VAL A 282 -18.41 8.66 0.36
N ALA A 283 -17.29 8.34 -0.30
CA ALA A 283 -17.20 8.33 -1.75
C ALA A 283 -18.13 7.26 -2.37
N GLU A 284 -18.14 6.04 -1.82
CA GLU A 284 -19.04 4.97 -2.25
C GLU A 284 -20.51 5.35 -2.05
N ALA A 285 -20.88 5.81 -0.85
CA ALA A 285 -22.26 6.18 -0.54
C ALA A 285 -22.78 7.27 -1.48
N ARG A 286 -21.95 8.27 -1.80
CA ARG A 286 -22.31 9.32 -2.76
C ARG A 286 -22.59 8.75 -4.14
N LYS A 287 -21.72 7.90 -4.69
CA LYS A 287 -21.93 7.29 -6.02
C LYS A 287 -23.16 6.38 -6.03
N LEU A 288 -23.33 5.55 -5.00
CA LEU A 288 -24.51 4.68 -4.85
C LEU A 288 -25.81 5.47 -4.85
N SER A 289 -25.89 6.57 -4.09
CA SER A 289 -27.08 7.41 -4.01
C SER A 289 -27.48 8.03 -5.35
N MET A 290 -26.51 8.27 -6.24
CA MET A 290 -26.75 8.90 -7.55
C MET A 290 -27.22 7.91 -8.61
N HIS A 291 -26.70 6.68 -8.59
CA HIS A 291 -26.82 5.78 -9.75
C HIS A 291 -27.39 4.38 -9.43
N ALA A 292 -27.28 3.89 -8.19
CA ALA A 292 -27.57 2.49 -7.88
C ALA A 292 -29.02 2.11 -8.16
N ALA A 293 -29.99 2.93 -7.72
CA ALA A 293 -31.41 2.65 -7.91
C ALA A 293 -31.80 2.61 -9.39
N ALA A 294 -31.30 3.56 -10.18
CA ALA A 294 -31.57 3.62 -11.61
C ALA A 294 -30.92 2.46 -12.38
N CYS A 295 -29.65 2.16 -12.12
CA CYS A 295 -28.98 1.01 -12.72
C CYS A 295 -29.68 -0.31 -12.37
N HIS A 296 -30.07 -0.50 -11.11
CA HIS A 296 -30.76 -1.70 -10.66
C HIS A 296 -32.12 -1.87 -11.37
N HIS A 297 -32.87 -0.78 -11.55
CA HIS A 297 -34.14 -0.80 -12.28
C HIS A 297 -33.98 -1.33 -13.71
N PHE A 298 -32.86 -1.01 -14.37
CA PHE A 298 -32.52 -1.49 -15.72
C PHE A 298 -31.69 -2.79 -15.73
N GLY A 299 -31.60 -3.49 -14.60
CA GLY A 299 -30.94 -4.80 -14.51
C GLY A 299 -29.41 -4.75 -14.54
N VAL A 300 -28.81 -3.59 -14.27
CA VAL A 300 -27.36 -3.39 -14.22
C VAL A 300 -26.90 -3.23 -12.78
N ASN A 301 -25.85 -3.96 -12.40
CA ASN A 301 -25.21 -3.79 -11.10
C ASN A 301 -24.30 -2.55 -11.12
N PHE A 302 -24.59 -1.56 -10.29
CA PHE A 302 -23.71 -0.40 -10.14
C PHE A 302 -22.64 -0.64 -9.07
N LEU A 303 -21.38 -0.47 -9.43
CA LEU A 303 -20.21 -0.83 -8.61
C LEU A 303 -19.25 0.37 -8.50
N PRO A 304 -19.36 1.20 -7.44
CA PRO A 304 -18.39 2.26 -7.22
C PRO A 304 -17.03 1.66 -6.83
N LEU A 305 -15.96 2.15 -7.45
CA LEU A 305 -14.58 1.78 -7.16
C LEU A 305 -13.89 2.97 -6.49
N ALA A 306 -14.09 3.12 -5.18
CA ALA A 306 -13.51 4.22 -4.42
C ALA A 306 -12.04 3.94 -4.09
N VAL A 307 -11.20 4.96 -4.30
CA VAL A 307 -9.78 4.98 -3.93
C VAL A 307 -9.43 6.29 -3.25
N GLU A 308 -8.62 6.24 -2.20
CA GLU A 308 -8.04 7.43 -1.59
C GLU A 308 -6.82 7.90 -2.40
N VAL A 309 -6.51 9.19 -2.36
CA VAL A 309 -5.30 9.74 -3.01
C VAL A 309 -4.01 9.03 -2.60
N LEU A 310 -3.96 8.44 -1.41
CA LEU A 310 -2.82 7.64 -0.93
C LEU A 310 -2.78 6.19 -1.45
N GLY A 311 -3.74 5.78 -2.29
CA GLY A 311 -3.75 4.48 -2.98
C GLY A 311 -4.64 3.40 -2.36
N GLY A 312 -5.20 3.64 -1.19
CA GLY A 312 -6.06 2.69 -0.49
C GLY A 312 -7.40 2.57 -1.19
N TRP A 313 -7.82 1.34 -1.52
CA TRP A 313 -9.10 1.06 -2.19
C TRP A 313 -10.15 0.60 -1.19
N SER A 314 -11.42 0.87 -1.49
CA SER A 314 -12.52 0.30 -0.70
C SER A 314 -12.54 -1.24 -0.78
N PRO A 315 -13.02 -1.94 0.26
CA PRO A 315 -13.07 -3.40 0.26
C PRO A 315 -13.85 -3.98 -0.94
N SER A 316 -14.93 -3.30 -1.35
CA SER A 316 -15.74 -3.69 -2.50
C SER A 316 -14.92 -3.57 -3.81
N ALA A 317 -14.21 -2.46 -3.99
CA ALA A 317 -13.36 -2.21 -5.14
C ALA A 317 -12.22 -3.24 -5.23
N VAL A 318 -11.56 -3.52 -4.11
CA VAL A 318 -10.50 -4.55 -4.03
C VAL A 318 -11.01 -5.91 -4.48
N SER A 319 -12.22 -6.29 -4.11
CA SER A 319 -12.84 -7.55 -4.54
C SER A 319 -13.02 -7.60 -6.06
N ILE A 320 -13.54 -6.53 -6.65
CA ILE A 320 -13.81 -6.43 -8.09
C ILE A 320 -12.51 -6.42 -8.89
N ILE A 321 -11.54 -5.61 -8.49
CA ILE A 321 -10.21 -5.53 -9.15
C ILE A 321 -9.51 -6.89 -9.09
N ARG A 322 -9.61 -7.59 -7.95
CA ARG A 322 -9.08 -8.95 -7.82
C ARG A 322 -9.82 -9.95 -8.71
N SER A 323 -11.13 -9.81 -8.90
CA SER A 323 -11.89 -10.65 -9.86
C SER A 323 -11.35 -10.47 -11.28
N ILE A 324 -11.14 -9.21 -11.72
CA ILE A 324 -10.54 -8.89 -13.03
C ILE A 324 -9.14 -9.50 -13.14
N GLY A 325 -8.26 -9.25 -12.15
CA GLY A 325 -6.89 -9.78 -12.13
C GLY A 325 -6.84 -11.31 -12.14
N ARG A 326 -7.74 -11.99 -11.41
CA ARG A 326 -7.82 -13.45 -11.41
C ARG A 326 -8.21 -14.01 -12.76
N ARG A 327 -9.24 -13.45 -13.40
CA ARG A 327 -9.69 -13.86 -14.73
C ARG A 327 -8.61 -13.59 -15.78
N LEU A 328 -7.89 -12.47 -15.67
CA LEU A 328 -6.71 -12.19 -16.48
C LEU A 328 -5.67 -13.31 -16.35
N GLY A 329 -5.24 -13.63 -15.12
CA GLY A 329 -4.27 -14.70 -14.87
C GLY A 329 -4.68 -16.05 -15.42
N GLN A 330 -5.94 -16.44 -15.21
CA GLN A 330 -6.50 -17.67 -15.78
C GLN A 330 -6.41 -17.70 -17.29
N ARG A 331 -6.76 -16.59 -17.96
CA ARG A 331 -6.74 -16.50 -19.43
C ARG A 331 -5.33 -16.63 -20.00
N ILE A 332 -4.35 -15.95 -19.40
CA ILE A 332 -2.96 -15.93 -19.91
C ILE A 332 -2.08 -17.05 -19.35
N GLY A 333 -2.66 -18.00 -18.60
CA GLY A 333 -1.92 -19.12 -18.00
C GLY A 333 -0.90 -18.69 -16.94
N ARG A 334 -1.16 -17.59 -16.23
CA ARG A 334 -0.29 -17.06 -15.16
C ARG A 334 -0.96 -17.21 -13.79
N ASN A 335 -0.15 -17.28 -12.73
CA ASN A 335 -0.66 -17.35 -11.38
C ASN A 335 -1.58 -16.12 -11.09
N PRO A 336 -2.86 -16.34 -10.71
CA PRO A 336 -3.80 -15.26 -10.40
C PRO A 336 -3.29 -14.27 -9.35
N SER A 337 -2.51 -14.73 -8.37
CA SER A 337 -1.92 -13.86 -7.34
C SER A 337 -0.94 -12.85 -7.94
N VAL A 338 -0.13 -13.28 -8.91
CA VAL A 338 0.86 -12.41 -9.57
C VAL A 338 0.17 -11.37 -10.44
N THR A 339 -0.82 -11.79 -11.21
CA THR A 339 -1.58 -10.87 -12.08
C THR A 339 -2.43 -9.88 -11.29
N CYS A 340 -3.02 -10.29 -10.16
CA CYS A 340 -3.65 -9.37 -9.23
C CYS A 340 -2.65 -8.35 -8.68
N SER A 341 -1.47 -8.81 -8.22
CA SER A 341 -0.41 -7.93 -7.72
C SER A 341 0.01 -6.91 -8.76
N HIS A 342 0.28 -7.34 -9.99
CA HIS A 342 0.67 -6.44 -11.09
C HIS A 342 -0.43 -5.43 -11.44
N LEU A 343 -1.70 -5.83 -11.36
CA LEU A 343 -2.82 -4.92 -11.62
C LEU A 343 -2.90 -3.81 -10.56
N PHE A 344 -2.84 -4.16 -9.27
CA PHE A 344 -2.83 -3.15 -8.21
C PHE A 344 -1.57 -2.25 -8.27
N GLN A 345 -0.41 -2.82 -8.58
CA GLN A 345 0.82 -2.07 -8.82
C GLN A 345 0.68 -1.04 -9.95
N HIS A 346 0.09 -1.43 -11.08
CA HIS A 346 -0.15 -0.53 -12.20
C HIS A 346 -1.15 0.58 -11.83
N LEU A 347 -2.25 0.24 -11.16
CA LEU A 347 -3.21 1.22 -10.64
C LEU A 347 -2.57 2.20 -9.66
N SER A 348 -1.75 1.69 -8.74
CA SER A 348 -1.05 2.50 -7.74
C SER A 348 -0.09 3.48 -8.42
N VAL A 349 0.73 3.03 -9.38
CA VAL A 349 1.62 3.94 -10.13
C VAL A 349 0.84 4.98 -10.93
N SER A 350 -0.26 4.60 -11.58
CA SER A 350 -1.10 5.55 -12.32
C SER A 350 -1.73 6.62 -11.41
N LEU A 351 -2.23 6.23 -10.23
CA LEU A 351 -2.75 7.17 -9.23
C LEU A 351 -1.65 8.14 -8.77
N TRP A 352 -0.52 7.60 -8.30
CA TRP A 352 0.57 8.40 -7.74
C TRP A 352 1.19 9.34 -8.77
N ARG A 353 1.26 8.94 -10.04
CA ARG A 353 1.70 9.83 -11.12
C ARG A 353 0.71 10.96 -11.36
N GLY A 354 -0.59 10.66 -11.35
CA GLY A 354 -1.64 11.68 -11.42
C GLY A 354 -1.53 12.67 -10.26
N ASN A 355 -1.28 12.19 -9.04
CA ASN A 355 -1.05 13.04 -7.88
C ASN A 355 0.20 13.92 -8.04
N ALA A 356 1.30 13.34 -8.51
CA ALA A 356 2.52 14.08 -8.76
C ALA A 356 2.31 15.23 -9.75
N ALA A 357 1.53 15.03 -10.81
CA ALA A 357 1.19 16.09 -11.75
C ALA A 357 0.50 17.28 -11.06
N MET A 358 -0.38 17.01 -10.09
CA MET A 358 -1.05 18.05 -9.30
C MET A 358 -0.08 18.86 -8.43
N TRP A 359 0.98 18.25 -7.91
CA TRP A 359 1.97 18.92 -7.06
C TRP A 359 3.08 19.63 -7.86
N VAL A 360 3.54 19.02 -8.96
CA VAL A 360 4.68 19.51 -9.76
C VAL A 360 4.37 20.79 -10.54
N GLN A 361 3.09 21.06 -10.85
CA GLN A 361 2.69 22.29 -11.53
C GLN A 361 2.82 23.56 -10.67
N GLN A 362 3.24 23.46 -9.40
CA GLN A 362 3.47 24.61 -8.53
C GLN A 362 4.96 24.96 -8.40
N PRO A 363 5.33 26.25 -8.47
CA PRO A 363 6.73 26.69 -8.35
C PRO A 363 7.38 26.35 -7.00
N SER A 364 6.62 26.00 -5.96
CA SER A 364 7.13 25.61 -4.63
C SER A 364 7.65 24.17 -4.54
N PHE A 365 7.25 23.26 -5.44
CA PHE A 365 7.81 21.89 -5.52
C PHE A 365 9.05 21.80 -6.42
N ALA A 366 9.47 22.91 -7.04
CA ALA A 366 10.78 23.01 -7.66
C ALA A 366 11.83 23.11 -6.55
N SER A 367 12.51 22.01 -6.26
CA SER A 367 13.71 22.04 -5.43
C SER A 367 14.68 23.08 -6.02
N HIS A 368 15.10 24.06 -5.22
CA HIS A 368 16.34 24.79 -5.44
C HIS A 368 17.47 23.75 -5.45
N ILE A 369 17.79 23.24 -6.65
CA ILE A 369 19.00 22.45 -6.86
C ILE A 369 20.10 23.49 -7.06
N ASP A 370 20.64 24.02 -5.97
CA ASP A 370 21.94 24.67 -6.00
C ASP A 370 23.00 23.57 -6.09
N GLY A 371 23.05 22.95 -7.27
CA GLY A 371 24.07 22.01 -7.70
C GLY A 371 24.76 22.61 -8.91
N SER A 372 25.55 23.66 -8.69
CA SER A 372 26.53 24.10 -9.67
C SER A 372 27.50 22.95 -9.96
N LEU A 373 27.54 22.54 -11.23
CA LEU A 373 28.55 21.66 -11.82
C LEU A 373 29.98 22.11 -11.50
#